data_AF-A0A379S034-F1
#
_entry.id   AF-A0A379S034-F1
#
_cell.length_a   1.000
_cell.length_b   1.000
_cell.length_c   1.000
_cell.angle_alpha   90.00
_cell.angle_beta   90.00
_cell.angle_gamma   90.00
#
_symmetry.space_group_name_H-M   'P 1'
#
loop_
_entity.id
_entity.type
_entity.pdbx_description
1 polymer ?
#
loop_
_entity_poly.entity_id
_entity_poly.type
_entity_poly.pdbx_seq_one_letter_code
_entity_poly.pdbx_strand_id
1 'polypeptide(L)'
;MKKTNHSGSGQIRIIGGQWRGRKLPVPDSPGLRPTTDRVRETLFNWLAPVMVDARCLDCFAGSGALGLEALSRYAADATLLEMDRAVSQQLQKNLATLKAANARVVNANTLAFLAQPGTPHHVVFVDPPFRKGLLEETLQLLETKGWLADDALIYVESEVENGLPPVPANWALYREKVAGQVAYRLYQRDAQGENDAD
;
A
#
# COMPACT_ATOMS: atom_id res chain seq x y z
N MET A 1 8.60 33.42 28.54
CA MET A 1 8.66 33.08 27.11
C MET A 1 8.32 31.60 26.94
N LYS A 2 7.17 31.28 26.33
CA LYS A 2 6.76 29.88 26.07
C LYS A 2 7.59 29.34 24.91
N LYS A 3 8.35 28.27 25.14
CA LYS A 3 9.08 27.53 24.10
C LYS A 3 8.06 26.91 23.15
N THR A 4 8.06 27.32 21.89
CA THR A 4 7.30 26.69 20.82
C THR A 4 7.97 25.34 20.50
N ASN A 5 7.38 24.23 20.94
CA ASN A 5 7.76 22.90 20.51
C ASN A 5 7.55 22.79 18.99
N HIS A 6 8.63 22.86 18.21
CA HIS A 6 8.61 22.42 16.83
C HIS A 6 8.55 20.89 16.84
N SER A 7 7.35 20.32 16.73
CA SER A 7 7.19 18.94 16.27
C SER A 7 7.72 18.88 14.85
N GLY A 8 8.91 18.33 14.64
CA GLY A 8 9.55 18.29 13.32
C GLY A 8 8.70 17.47 12.35
N SER A 9 7.94 18.12 11.48
CA SER A 9 7.16 17.43 10.46
C SER A 9 8.10 16.72 9.47
N GLY A 10 7.94 15.40 9.32
CA GLY A 10 8.58 14.66 8.24
C GLY A 10 8.01 15.07 6.88
N GLN A 11 8.62 14.58 5.79
CA GLN A 11 8.15 14.89 4.44
C GLN A 11 8.39 13.72 3.50
N ILE A 12 7.41 13.43 2.63
CA ILE A 12 7.57 12.50 1.52
C ILE A 12 7.70 13.26 0.20
N ARG A 13 8.40 12.66 -0.76
CA ARG A 13 8.54 13.17 -2.13
C ARG A 13 7.87 12.22 -3.11
N ILE A 14 7.06 12.75 -4.03
CA ILE A 14 6.52 12.01 -5.16
C ILE A 14 7.60 11.92 -6.24
N ILE A 15 7.81 10.72 -6.78
CA ILE A 15 8.97 10.37 -7.60
C ILE A 15 8.67 10.53 -9.10
N GLY A 16 7.52 10.03 -9.54
CA GLY A 16 7.09 10.04 -10.93
C GLY A 16 5.66 10.55 -11.11
N GLY A 17 5.19 10.54 -12.37
CA GLY A 17 3.82 10.90 -12.70
C GLY A 17 3.51 12.41 -12.68
N GLN A 18 2.22 12.75 -12.66
CA GLN A 18 1.71 14.14 -12.76
C GLN A 18 2.14 15.05 -11.60
N TRP A 19 2.50 14.48 -10.45
CA TRP A 19 2.97 15.25 -9.27
C TRP A 19 4.45 15.04 -8.97
N ARG A 20 5.22 14.58 -9.97
CA ARG A 20 6.67 14.35 -9.85
C ARG A 20 7.39 15.52 -9.17
N GLY A 21 8.21 15.20 -8.17
CA GLY A 21 9.04 16.15 -7.44
C GLY A 21 8.29 16.91 -6.34
N ARG A 22 6.94 16.80 -6.24
CA ARG A 22 6.20 17.43 -5.15
C ARG A 22 6.57 16.81 -3.82
N LYS A 23 6.63 17.69 -2.83
CA LYS A 23 6.99 17.42 -1.44
C LYS A 23 5.76 17.63 -0.58
N LEU A 24 5.42 16.65 0.26
CA LEU A 24 4.20 16.65 1.07
C LEU A 24 4.53 16.43 2.54
N PRO A 25 3.97 17.24 3.45
CA PRO A 25 4.21 17.10 4.87
C PRO A 25 3.55 15.83 5.40
N VAL A 26 4.22 15.16 6.34
CA VAL A 26 3.69 14.01 7.07
C VAL A 26 3.93 14.20 8.57
N PRO A 27 3.07 13.65 9.44
CA PRO A 27 3.28 13.75 10.88
C PRO A 27 4.56 12.99 11.25
N ASP A 28 5.23 13.44 12.31
CA ASP A 28 6.23 12.61 12.97
C ASP A 28 5.48 11.60 13.82
N SER A 29 5.37 10.35 13.34
CA SER A 29 4.63 9.29 14.01
C SER A 29 5.54 8.07 14.24
N PRO A 30 5.63 7.55 15.47
CA PRO A 30 6.37 6.33 15.77
C PRO A 30 5.86 5.18 14.89
N GLY A 31 6.72 4.67 14.02
CA GLY A 31 6.37 3.56 13.11
C GLY A 31 6.29 3.94 11.64
N LEU A 32 6.37 5.22 11.27
CA LEU A 32 6.64 5.62 9.89
C LEU A 32 8.06 5.21 9.50
N ARG A 33 8.22 3.99 8.97
CA ARG A 33 9.45 3.61 8.27
C ARG A 33 9.37 4.22 6.88
N PRO A 34 10.30 5.11 6.49
CA PRO A 34 10.28 5.62 5.13
C PRO A 34 10.62 4.48 4.17
N THR A 35 9.63 3.99 3.43
CA THR A 35 9.87 3.24 2.19
C THR A 35 10.73 4.14 1.31
N THR A 36 12.02 3.81 1.22
CA THR A 36 12.99 4.72 0.58
C THR A 36 12.56 5.01 -0.86
N ASP A 37 12.95 6.17 -1.38
CA ASP A 37 12.65 6.53 -2.77
C ASP A 37 13.08 5.41 -3.73
N ARG A 38 14.19 4.72 -3.46
CA ARG A 38 14.67 3.58 -4.24
C ARG A 38 13.76 2.35 -4.22
N VAL A 39 13.13 2.06 -3.08
CA VAL A 39 12.17 0.95 -2.96
C VAL A 39 10.92 1.27 -3.78
N ARG A 40 10.39 2.49 -3.63
CA ARG A 40 9.24 2.97 -4.41
C ARG A 40 9.56 3.01 -5.91
N GLU A 41 10.74 3.49 -6.31
CA GLU A 41 11.19 3.42 -7.70
C GLU A 41 11.21 1.98 -8.22
N THR A 42 11.73 1.04 -7.44
CA THR A 42 11.77 -0.38 -7.84
C THR A 42 10.34 -0.91 -8.05
N LEU A 43 9.46 -0.71 -7.08
CA LEU A 43 8.07 -1.17 -7.13
C LEU A 43 7.32 -0.57 -8.33
N PHE A 44 7.36 0.75 -8.50
CA PHE A 44 6.63 1.40 -9.58
C PHE A 44 7.25 1.18 -10.96
N ASN A 45 8.50 0.72 -11.05
CA ASN A 45 9.04 0.18 -12.29
C ASN A 45 8.46 -1.20 -12.62
N TRP A 46 8.23 -2.06 -11.62
CA TRP A 46 7.53 -3.34 -11.84
C TRP A 46 6.07 -3.13 -12.25
N LEU A 47 5.40 -2.16 -11.63
CA LEU A 47 3.99 -1.88 -11.88
C LEU A 47 3.74 -0.99 -13.11
N ALA A 48 4.78 -0.40 -13.70
CA ALA A 48 4.63 0.55 -14.81
C ALA A 48 3.70 0.08 -15.95
N PRO A 49 3.68 -1.20 -16.37
CA PRO A 49 2.79 -1.67 -17.43
C PRO A 49 1.30 -1.67 -17.06
N VAL A 50 0.95 -1.70 -15.76
CA VAL A 50 -0.42 -1.88 -15.28
C VAL A 50 -0.96 -0.67 -14.51
N MET A 51 -0.14 0.33 -14.19
CA MET A 51 -0.54 1.40 -13.26
C MET A 51 -1.64 2.32 -13.81
N VAL A 52 -1.62 2.59 -15.11
CA VAL A 52 -2.61 3.49 -15.73
C VAL A 52 -3.98 2.83 -15.62
N ASP A 53 -4.97 3.59 -15.13
CA ASP A 53 -6.34 3.14 -14.88
C ASP A 53 -6.47 2.01 -13.84
N ALA A 54 -5.41 1.70 -13.09
CA ALA A 54 -5.47 0.74 -12.00
C ALA A 54 -6.37 1.23 -10.85
N ARG A 55 -7.17 0.32 -10.29
CA ARG A 55 -7.86 0.55 -9.01
C ARG A 55 -6.95 0.03 -7.91
N CYS A 56 -6.56 0.90 -6.98
CA CYS A 56 -5.56 0.60 -5.98
C CYS A 56 -6.15 0.49 -4.57
N LEU A 57 -5.65 -0.46 -3.79
CA LEU A 57 -5.91 -0.56 -2.35
C LEU A 57 -4.59 -0.49 -1.60
N ASP A 58 -4.44 0.46 -0.70
CA ASP A 58 -3.31 0.56 0.22
C ASP A 58 -3.79 0.15 1.61
N CYS A 59 -3.41 -1.07 2.04
CA CYS A 59 -3.92 -1.68 3.27
C CYS A 59 -3.36 -1.01 4.53
N PHE A 60 -2.21 -0.35 4.43
CA PHE A 60 -1.51 0.28 5.54
C PHE A 60 -0.87 1.59 5.07
N ALA A 61 -1.71 2.54 4.69
CA ALA A 61 -1.29 3.68 3.88
C ALA A 61 -0.22 4.56 4.54
N GLY A 62 -0.26 4.72 5.87
CA GLY A 62 0.71 5.51 6.61
C GLY A 62 0.82 6.92 6.02
N SER A 63 2.05 7.29 5.64
CA SER A 63 2.34 8.57 4.96
C SER A 63 1.60 8.78 3.62
N GLY A 64 1.05 7.71 3.03
CA GLY A 64 0.48 7.66 1.69
C GLY A 64 1.53 7.49 0.59
N ALA A 65 2.77 7.14 0.92
CA ALA A 65 3.87 7.15 -0.04
C ALA A 65 3.65 6.22 -1.25
N LEU A 66 2.94 5.11 -1.09
CA LEU A 66 2.57 4.18 -2.16
C LEU A 66 1.30 4.63 -2.88
N GLY A 67 0.19 4.80 -2.16
CA GLY A 67 -1.07 5.27 -2.74
C GLY A 67 -0.98 6.58 -3.52
N LEU A 68 -0.25 7.58 -3.02
CA LEU A 68 -0.07 8.86 -3.71
C LEU A 68 0.82 8.74 -4.96
N GLU A 69 1.82 7.86 -4.93
CA GLU A 69 2.68 7.59 -6.09
C GLU A 69 1.89 6.84 -7.18
N ALA A 70 0.99 5.93 -6.80
CA ALA A 70 0.05 5.27 -7.71
C ALA A 70 -0.87 6.28 -8.41
N LEU A 71 -1.51 7.16 -7.65
CA LEU A 71 -2.35 8.24 -8.19
C LEU A 71 -1.58 9.21 -9.08
N SER A 72 -0.33 9.54 -8.70
CA SER A 72 0.54 10.36 -9.55
C SER A 72 0.80 9.69 -10.90
N ARG A 73 0.89 8.36 -10.93
CA ARG A 73 1.10 7.54 -12.13
C ARG A 73 -0.19 7.12 -12.82
N TYR A 74 -1.25 7.89 -12.62
CA TYR A 74 -2.53 7.77 -13.33
C TYR A 74 -3.33 6.51 -13.01
N ALA A 75 -3.20 5.99 -11.79
CA ALA A 75 -4.20 5.06 -11.26
C ALA A 75 -5.61 5.67 -11.35
N ALA A 76 -6.61 4.86 -11.72
CA ALA A 76 -8.01 5.28 -11.82
C ALA A 76 -8.52 5.78 -10.47
N ASP A 77 -8.31 4.98 -9.41
CA ASP A 77 -8.66 5.37 -8.05
C ASP A 77 -7.75 4.69 -7.00
N ALA A 78 -7.72 5.25 -5.79
CA ALA A 78 -7.06 4.61 -4.65
C ALA A 78 -7.90 4.67 -3.37
N THR A 79 -8.10 3.51 -2.74
CA THR A 79 -8.58 3.39 -1.36
C THR A 79 -7.40 3.25 -0.41
N LEU A 80 -7.27 4.17 0.56
CA LEU A 80 -6.14 4.23 1.48
C LEU A 80 -6.63 3.95 2.91
N LEU A 81 -6.24 2.81 3.48
CA LEU A 81 -6.61 2.42 4.84
C LEU A 81 -5.53 2.88 5.82
N GLU A 82 -5.91 3.65 6.84
CA GLU A 82 -4.98 4.13 7.87
C GLU A 82 -5.64 4.11 9.24
N MET A 83 -5.01 3.46 10.22
CA MET A 83 -5.58 3.28 11.55
C MET A 83 -5.39 4.52 12.44
N ASP A 84 -4.24 5.19 12.35
CA ASP A 84 -3.94 6.40 13.12
C ASP A 84 -4.74 7.60 12.59
N ARG A 85 -5.48 8.24 13.49
CA ARG A 85 -6.34 9.36 13.16
C ARG A 85 -5.56 10.61 12.72
N ALA A 86 -4.42 10.89 13.33
CA ALA A 86 -3.61 12.05 12.97
C ALA A 86 -2.94 11.84 11.60
N VAL A 87 -2.45 10.63 11.33
CA VAL A 87 -1.86 10.24 10.04
C VAL A 87 -2.90 10.29 8.93
N SER A 88 -4.07 9.67 9.13
CA SER A 88 -5.16 9.69 8.13
C SER A 88 -5.66 11.11 7.83
N GLN A 89 -5.78 11.98 8.83
CA GLN A 89 -6.13 13.38 8.62
C GLN A 89 -5.08 14.14 7.81
N GLN A 90 -3.78 13.89 8.07
CA GLN A 90 -2.72 14.51 7.27
C GLN A 90 -2.69 13.97 5.84
N LEU A 91 -2.97 12.68 5.64
CA LEU A 91 -3.11 12.08 4.31
C LEU A 91 -4.28 12.71 3.52
N GLN A 92 -5.43 12.94 4.17
CA GLN A 92 -6.55 13.66 3.55
C GLN A 92 -6.17 15.08 3.13
N LYS A 93 -5.43 15.83 3.97
CA LYS A 93 -4.91 17.16 3.61
C LYS A 93 -3.95 17.11 2.42
N ASN A 94 -3.12 16.08 2.34
CA ASN A 94 -2.20 15.89 1.22
C ASN A 94 -2.97 15.62 -0.08
N LEU A 95 -4.01 14.77 -0.06
CA LEU A 95 -4.89 14.56 -1.21
C LEU A 95 -5.55 15.87 -1.67
N ALA A 96 -6.09 16.67 -0.73
CA ALA A 96 -6.66 17.98 -1.04
C ALA A 96 -5.63 18.94 -1.66
N THR A 97 -4.40 18.96 -1.14
CA THR A 97 -3.27 19.75 -1.65
C THR A 97 -2.85 19.36 -3.07
N LEU A 98 -3.01 18.09 -3.42
CA LEU A 98 -2.78 17.56 -4.77
C LEU A 98 -4.00 17.74 -5.68
N LYS A 99 -5.17 18.10 -5.12
CA LYS A 99 -6.48 18.06 -5.80
C LYS A 99 -6.80 16.68 -6.37
N ALA A 100 -6.39 15.64 -5.65
CA ALA A 100 -6.64 14.24 -6.00
C ALA A 100 -8.09 13.86 -5.65
N ALA A 101 -9.01 14.05 -6.60
CA ALA A 101 -10.43 13.75 -6.40
C ALA A 101 -10.74 12.24 -6.47
N ASN A 102 -9.86 11.45 -7.09
CA ASN A 102 -10.01 10.02 -7.32
C ASN A 102 -9.39 9.17 -6.21
N ALA A 103 -9.49 9.60 -4.96
CA ALA A 103 -8.94 8.88 -3.82
C ALA A 103 -9.80 9.03 -2.57
N ARG A 104 -9.81 7.99 -1.73
CA ARG A 104 -10.48 8.04 -0.42
C ARG A 104 -9.56 7.51 0.68
N VAL A 105 -9.57 8.19 1.82
CA VAL A 105 -8.89 7.73 3.03
C VAL A 105 -9.95 7.19 3.99
N VAL A 106 -9.78 5.95 4.40
CA VAL A 106 -10.64 5.31 5.41
C VAL A 106 -9.84 5.20 6.70
N ASN A 107 -10.26 5.92 7.74
CA ASN A 107 -9.65 5.78 9.06
C ASN A 107 -10.17 4.51 9.74
N ALA A 108 -9.49 3.39 9.55
CA ALA A 108 -9.93 2.08 10.02
C ALA A 108 -8.75 1.15 10.30
N ASN A 109 -9.00 0.16 11.15
CA ASN A 109 -8.13 -1.01 11.24
C ASN A 109 -8.31 -1.88 9.99
N THR A 110 -7.20 -2.25 9.35
CA THR A 110 -7.16 -3.01 8.10
C THR A 110 -7.91 -4.33 8.17
N LEU A 111 -7.65 -5.14 9.19
CA LEU A 111 -8.30 -6.46 9.35
C LEU A 111 -9.82 -6.31 9.49
N ALA A 112 -10.26 -5.37 10.33
CA ALA A 112 -11.69 -5.08 10.50
C ALA A 112 -12.34 -4.60 9.20
N PHE A 113 -11.64 -3.76 8.42
CA PHE A 113 -12.14 -3.27 7.15
C PHE A 113 -12.19 -4.37 6.07
N LEU A 114 -11.20 -5.26 6.03
CA LEU A 114 -11.14 -6.33 5.03
C LEU A 114 -12.06 -7.51 5.36
N ALA A 115 -12.52 -7.66 6.61
CA ALA A 115 -13.44 -8.73 7.03
C ALA A 115 -14.83 -8.68 6.36
N GLN A 116 -15.22 -7.53 5.81
CA GLN A 116 -16.46 -7.35 5.05
C GLN A 116 -16.30 -7.72 3.57
N PRO A 117 -17.39 -7.96 2.83
CA PRO A 117 -17.33 -8.13 1.37
C PRO A 117 -16.65 -6.96 0.68
N GLY A 118 -15.64 -7.28 -0.12
CA GLY A 118 -14.80 -6.32 -0.81
C GLY A 118 -15.33 -5.90 -2.17
N THR A 119 -14.56 -5.02 -2.79
CA THR A 119 -14.66 -4.74 -4.22
C THR A 119 -13.29 -5.01 -4.84
N PRO A 120 -13.20 -5.66 -6.02
CA PRO A 120 -11.93 -5.99 -6.63
C PRO A 120 -11.04 -4.78 -6.95
N HIS A 121 -9.74 -4.92 -6.69
CA HIS A 121 -8.67 -3.97 -7.03
C HIS A 121 -7.61 -4.66 -7.90
N HIS A 122 -7.00 -3.91 -8.82
CA HIS A 122 -5.96 -4.40 -9.73
C HIS A 122 -4.57 -4.42 -9.05
N VAL A 123 -4.32 -3.48 -8.14
CA VAL A 123 -3.05 -3.37 -7.41
C VAL A 123 -3.32 -3.18 -5.93
N VAL A 124 -2.72 -4.02 -5.10
CA VAL A 124 -2.85 -3.95 -3.64
C VAL A 124 -1.49 -3.81 -2.97
N PHE A 125 -1.36 -2.88 -2.03
CA PHE A 125 -0.15 -2.66 -1.24
C PHE A 125 -0.35 -3.15 0.20
N VAL A 126 0.54 -4.04 0.65
CA VAL A 126 0.52 -4.66 1.97
C VAL A 126 1.87 -4.47 2.66
N ASP A 127 1.99 -3.38 3.42
CA ASP A 127 3.16 -3.03 4.23
C ASP A 127 2.74 -2.87 5.72
N PRO A 128 2.42 -3.97 6.41
CA PRO A 128 1.95 -3.91 7.78
C PRO A 128 3.06 -3.49 8.75
N PRO A 129 2.73 -2.81 9.88
CA PRO A 129 3.68 -2.66 10.97
C PRO A 129 4.11 -4.04 11.50
N PHE A 130 5.36 -4.15 11.97
CA PHE A 130 5.96 -5.39 12.48
C PHE A 130 5.15 -5.98 13.64
N ARG A 131 4.21 -6.87 13.31
CA ARG A 131 3.36 -7.62 14.23
C ARG A 131 3.13 -9.00 13.64
N LYS A 132 3.47 -10.04 14.41
CA LYS A 132 3.18 -11.43 14.02
C LYS A 132 1.67 -11.60 13.76
N GLY A 133 1.32 -12.30 12.69
CA GLY A 133 -0.06 -12.60 12.30
C GLY A 133 -0.76 -11.55 11.43
N LEU A 134 -0.38 -10.28 11.50
CA LEU A 134 -1.07 -9.20 10.76
C LEU A 134 -0.95 -9.37 9.24
N LEU A 135 0.23 -9.76 8.77
CA LEU A 135 0.48 -9.99 7.35
C LEU A 135 -0.39 -11.14 6.82
N GLU A 136 -0.25 -12.33 7.42
CA GLU A 136 -0.96 -13.54 7.01
C GLU A 136 -2.49 -13.34 7.00
N GLU A 137 -3.05 -12.77 8.06
CA GLU A 137 -4.48 -12.51 8.16
C GLU A 137 -4.95 -11.49 7.10
N THR A 138 -4.13 -10.47 6.80
CA THR A 138 -4.44 -9.50 5.74
C THR A 138 -4.49 -10.20 4.37
N LEU A 139 -3.52 -11.05 4.05
CA LEU A 139 -3.47 -11.76 2.76
C LEU A 139 -4.68 -12.70 2.60
N GLN A 140 -5.04 -13.42 3.66
CA GLN A 140 -6.19 -14.32 3.65
C GLN A 140 -7.51 -13.56 3.44
N LEU A 141 -7.68 -12.41 4.11
CA LEU A 141 -8.89 -11.60 3.94
C LEU A 141 -8.98 -10.98 2.54
N LEU A 142 -7.86 -10.54 1.96
CA LEU A 142 -7.83 -10.02 0.59
C LEU A 142 -8.37 -11.06 -0.41
N GLU A 143 -7.90 -12.31 -0.30
CA GLU A 143 -8.33 -13.39 -1.18
C GLU A 143 -9.79 -13.80 -0.92
N THR A 144 -10.14 -14.11 0.34
CA THR A 144 -11.43 -14.73 0.66
C THR A 144 -12.63 -13.79 0.67
N LYS A 145 -12.40 -12.47 0.67
CA LYS A 145 -13.47 -11.47 0.76
C LYS A 145 -13.70 -10.69 -0.55
N GLY A 146 -13.04 -11.06 -1.64
CA GLY A 146 -13.29 -10.47 -2.97
C GLY A 146 -12.69 -9.07 -3.15
N TRP A 147 -11.53 -8.81 -2.54
CA TRP A 147 -10.83 -7.53 -2.68
C TRP A 147 -9.92 -7.46 -3.91
N LEU A 148 -9.68 -8.59 -4.57
CA LEU A 148 -8.71 -8.74 -5.65
C LEU A 148 -9.41 -9.01 -6.98
N ALA A 149 -8.95 -8.33 -8.03
CA ALA A 149 -9.28 -8.68 -9.40
C ALA A 149 -8.67 -10.05 -9.79
N ASP A 150 -9.10 -10.59 -10.93
CA ASP A 150 -8.69 -11.92 -11.37
C ASP A 150 -7.18 -12.02 -11.67
N ASP A 151 -6.58 -10.91 -12.09
CA ASP A 151 -5.17 -10.75 -12.43
C ASP A 151 -4.43 -9.78 -11.48
N ALA A 152 -4.95 -9.61 -10.25
CA ALA A 152 -4.43 -8.63 -9.31
C ALA A 152 -2.93 -8.81 -9.01
N LEU A 153 -2.23 -7.70 -8.86
CA LEU A 153 -0.86 -7.64 -8.38
C LEU A 153 -0.83 -7.19 -6.91
N ILE A 154 -0.20 -8.00 -6.06
CA ILE A 154 -0.14 -7.77 -4.62
C ILE A 154 1.30 -7.51 -4.20
N TYR A 155 1.58 -6.28 -3.81
CA TYR A 155 2.84 -5.90 -3.23
C TYR A 155 2.86 -6.21 -1.72
N VAL A 156 3.90 -6.90 -1.27
CA VAL A 156 4.09 -7.29 0.12
C VAL A 156 5.47 -6.86 0.61
N GLU A 157 5.51 -6.09 1.69
CA GLU A 157 6.73 -5.78 2.44
C GLU A 157 6.74 -6.59 3.75
N SER A 158 7.85 -7.29 4.04
CA SER A 158 7.98 -8.10 5.26
C SER A 158 9.45 -8.27 5.69
N GLU A 159 9.69 -8.61 6.96
CA GLU A 159 11.04 -8.97 7.43
C GLU A 159 11.51 -10.30 6.84
N VAL A 160 12.78 -10.36 6.47
CA VAL A 160 13.42 -11.56 5.87
C VAL A 160 13.49 -12.70 6.87
N GLU A 161 13.66 -12.41 8.17
CA GLU A 161 13.77 -13.41 9.24
C GLU A 161 12.52 -14.28 9.37
N ASN A 162 11.37 -13.81 8.91
CA ASN A 162 10.11 -14.56 8.91
C ASN A 162 9.94 -15.46 7.66
N GLY A 163 10.93 -15.51 6.76
CA GLY A 163 10.90 -16.34 5.56
C GLY A 163 9.97 -15.80 4.46
N LEU A 164 9.47 -16.71 3.62
CA LEU A 164 8.38 -16.42 2.68
C LEU A 164 7.06 -16.40 3.47
N PRO A 165 6.23 -15.35 3.32
CA PRO A 165 4.92 -15.34 3.96
C PRO A 165 4.05 -16.46 3.38
N PRO A 166 3.18 -17.08 4.19
CA PRO A 166 2.17 -17.99 3.67
C PRO A 166 1.17 -17.16 2.84
N VAL A 167 1.24 -17.33 1.52
CA VAL A 167 0.31 -16.71 0.57
C VAL A 167 -0.70 -17.75 0.08
N PRO A 168 -1.90 -17.34 -0.36
CA PRO A 168 -2.85 -18.24 -1.01
C PRO A 168 -2.21 -19.01 -2.18
N ALA A 169 -2.64 -20.25 -2.41
CA ALA A 169 -2.03 -21.14 -3.40
C ALA A 169 -2.09 -20.60 -4.84
N ASN A 170 -3.08 -19.77 -5.12
CA ASN A 170 -3.29 -19.11 -6.40
C ASN A 170 -2.50 -17.81 -6.57
N TRP A 171 -1.55 -17.52 -5.68
CA TRP A 171 -0.65 -16.37 -5.79
C TRP A 171 0.76 -16.84 -6.13
N ALA A 172 1.23 -16.46 -7.32
CA ALA A 172 2.58 -16.74 -7.76
C ALA A 172 3.51 -15.57 -7.43
N LEU A 173 4.70 -15.85 -6.88
CA LEU A 173 5.73 -14.82 -6.70
C LEU A 173 6.24 -14.36 -8.07
N TYR A 174 5.93 -13.12 -8.44
CA TYR A 174 6.28 -12.54 -9.74
C TYR A 174 7.61 -11.78 -9.70
N ARG A 175 7.86 -10.99 -8.65
CA ARG A 175 9.13 -10.28 -8.42
C ARG A 175 9.50 -10.29 -6.95
N GLU A 176 10.80 -10.35 -6.67
CA GLU A 176 11.33 -10.19 -5.32
C GLU A 176 12.59 -9.32 -5.34
N LYS A 177 12.75 -8.53 -4.28
CA LYS A 177 14.02 -7.88 -3.96
C LYS A 177 14.19 -7.84 -2.45
N VAL A 178 15.39 -8.12 -1.97
CA VAL A 178 15.74 -7.98 -0.55
C VAL A 178 16.71 -6.81 -0.39
N ALA A 179 16.49 -5.97 0.62
CA ALA A 179 17.44 -4.95 1.03
C ALA A 179 17.56 -4.93 2.56
N GLY A 180 18.72 -5.33 3.07
CA GLY A 180 18.93 -5.47 4.51
C GLY A 180 18.01 -6.54 5.09
N GLN A 181 17.24 -6.18 6.11
CA GLN A 181 16.32 -7.08 6.80
C GLN A 181 14.90 -7.09 6.22
N VAL A 182 14.65 -6.40 5.11
CA VAL A 182 13.32 -6.26 4.50
C VAL A 182 13.30 -6.89 3.10
N ALA A 183 12.27 -7.69 2.85
CA ALA A 183 11.93 -8.25 1.55
C ALA A 183 10.74 -7.49 0.95
N TYR A 184 10.87 -7.11 -0.32
CA TYR A 184 9.83 -6.50 -1.14
C TYR A 184 9.42 -7.50 -2.21
N ARG A 185 8.18 -7.94 -2.17
CA ARG A 185 7.66 -8.97 -3.06
C ARG A 185 6.47 -8.45 -3.84
N LEU A 186 6.35 -8.88 -5.08
CA LEU A 186 5.19 -8.66 -5.91
C LEU A 186 4.65 -10.02 -6.30
N TYR A 187 3.44 -10.32 -5.89
CA TYR A 187 2.70 -11.53 -6.26
C TYR A 187 1.73 -11.21 -7.37
N GLN A 188 1.47 -12.19 -8.23
CA GLN A 188 0.41 -12.16 -9.22
C GLN A 188 -0.63 -13.21 -8.82
N ARG A 189 -1.88 -12.79 -8.72
CA ARG A 189 -3.02 -13.67 -8.50
C ARG A 189 -3.44 -14.32 -9.81
N ASP A 190 -3.83 -15.58 -9.75
CA ASP A 190 -4.47 -16.32 -10.82
C ASP A 190 -5.84 -16.84 -10.34
N ALA A 191 -6.93 -16.26 -10.83
CA ALA A 191 -8.27 -16.71 -10.46
C ALA A 191 -8.63 -18.12 -10.97
N GLN A 192 -7.85 -18.71 -11.89
CA GLN A 192 -8.21 -19.98 -12.54
C GLN A 192 -8.04 -21.23 -11.65
N GLY A 193 -7.46 -21.10 -10.46
CA GLY A 193 -7.21 -22.23 -9.54
C GLY A 193 -8.44 -22.83 -8.84
N GLU A 194 -9.64 -22.28 -8.99
CA GLU A 194 -10.87 -22.78 -8.34
C GLU A 194 -11.80 -23.60 -9.24
N ASN A 195 -11.58 -23.66 -10.56
CA ASN A 195 -12.52 -24.26 -11.52
C ASN A 195 -12.21 -25.68 -12.03
N ASP A 196 -11.12 -26.32 -11.56
CA ASP A 196 -10.71 -27.67 -12.04
C ASP A 196 -11.05 -28.80 -11.06
N ALA A 197 -12.07 -28.63 -10.22
CA ALA A 197 -12.56 -29.67 -9.31
C ALA A 197 -14.11 -29.76 -9.33
N ASP A 198 -14.66 -30.23 -10.45
CA ASP A 198 -15.96 -30.90 -10.51
C ASP A 198 -15.95 -32.00 -11.59
#